data_AF-A0A2D6LRY7-F1
#
_entry.id   AF-A0A2D6LRY7-F1
#
_cell.length_a   1.000
_cell.length_b   1.000
_cell.length_c   1.000
_cell.angle_alpha   90.00
_cell.angle_beta   90.00
_cell.angle_gamma   90.00
#
_symmetry.space_group_name_H-M   'P 1'
#
loop_
_entity.id
_entity.type
_entity.pdbx_description
1 polymer ?
#
loop_
_entity_poly.entity_id
_entity_poly.type
_entity_poly.pdbx_seq_one_letter_code
_entity_poly.pdbx_strand_id
1 'polypeptide(L)' 'DQNHIEMYAMSEEKSTPENFEKRWEIFNIPTIIFLKNGIEINRFVEFPKISLESDIIKIIKREHYSHSYK' A
#
# COMPACT_ATOMS: atom_id res chain seq x y z
N ASP A 1 10.25 -15.94 -3.94
CA ASP A 1 9.15 -16.91 -3.87
C ASP A 1 7.84 -16.12 -3.78
N GLN A 2 6.90 -16.35 -4.70
CA GLN A 2 5.63 -15.61 -4.73
C GLN A 2 4.73 -15.97 -3.53
N ASN A 3 5.03 -17.06 -2.84
CA ASN A 3 4.30 -17.57 -1.67
C ASN A 3 4.24 -16.60 -0.46
N HIS A 4 5.01 -15.52 -0.48
CA HIS A 4 5.04 -14.51 0.59
C HIS A 4 4.25 -13.24 0.27
N ILE A 5 3.59 -13.18 -0.90
CA ILE A 5 2.86 -12.00 -1.35
C ILE A 5 1.39 -12.38 -1.56
N GLU A 6 0.51 -11.69 -0.84
CA GLU A 6 -0.93 -11.72 -1.07
C GLU A 6 -1.34 -10.39 -1.71
N MET A 7 -2.10 -10.44 -2.81
CA MET A 7 -2.47 -9.26 -3.59
C MET A 7 -3.97 -9.25 -3.87
N TYR A 8 -4.59 -8.11 -3.62
CA TYR A 8 -6.01 -7.86 -3.88
C TYR A 8 -6.13 -6.78 -4.95
N ALA A 9 -6.80 -7.09 -6.06
CA ALA A 9 -7.12 -6.11 -7.10
C ALA A 9 -8.51 -5.51 -6.85
N MET A 10 -8.73 -4.29 -7.35
CA MET A 10 -9.99 -3.55 -7.18
C MET A 10 -10.55 -3.10 -8.53
N SER A 11 -11.86 -2.85 -8.56
CA SER A 11 -12.53 -2.24 -9.72
C SER A 11 -12.12 -0.77 -9.91
N GLU A 12 -12.50 -0.16 -11.02
CA GLU A 12 -12.25 1.28 -11.27
C GLU A 12 -12.96 2.18 -10.22
N GLU A 13 -14.09 1.70 -9.69
CA GLU A 13 -14.84 2.29 -8.59
C GLU A 13 -14.19 2.05 -7.22
N LYS A 14 -13.00 1.43 -7.18
CA LYS A 14 -12.20 1.14 -5.98
C LYS A 14 -12.89 0.16 -5.04
N SER A 15 -13.67 -0.77 -5.58
CA SER A 15 -14.38 -1.79 -4.81
C SER A 15 -13.74 -3.16 -4.95
N THR A 16 -13.88 -4.00 -3.93
CA THR A 16 -13.56 -5.44 -3.99
C THR A 16 -14.82 -6.25 -3.69
N PRO A 17 -14.97 -7.48 -4.22
CA PRO A 17 -16.16 -8.31 -3.99
C PRO A 17 -16.46 -8.52 -2.49
N GLU A 18 -15.42 -8.69 -1.68
CA GLU A 18 -15.49 -8.91 -0.24
C GLU A 18 -15.51 -7.61 0.57
N ASN A 19 -15.45 -6.44 -0.09
CA ASN A 19 -15.36 -5.12 0.53
C ASN A 19 -14.12 -4.93 1.44
N PHE A 20 -13.01 -5.57 1.11
CA PHE A 20 -11.76 -5.44 1.85
C PHE A 20 -11.26 -4.00 1.92
N GLU A 21 -11.52 -3.17 0.91
CA GLU A 21 -11.11 -1.77 0.83
C GLU A 21 -11.66 -0.89 1.96
N LYS A 22 -12.86 -1.22 2.50
CA LYS A 22 -13.63 -0.30 3.36
C LYS A 22 -12.92 0.11 4.63
N ARG A 23 -12.00 -0.73 5.12
CA ARG A 23 -11.22 -0.50 6.34
C ARG A 23 -9.88 0.20 6.12
N TRP A 24 -9.52 0.48 4.86
CA TRP A 24 -8.17 0.93 4.51
C TRP A 24 -8.10 2.38 4.03
N GLU A 25 -9.22 3.10 3.95
CA GLU A 25 -9.24 4.54 3.56
C GLU A 25 -8.46 4.80 2.26
N ILE A 26 -8.80 4.08 1.19
CA ILE A 26 -8.12 4.19 -0.11
C ILE A 26 -8.78 5.29 -0.95
N PHE A 27 -8.14 6.45 -1.04
CA PHE A 27 -8.63 7.60 -1.81
C PHE A 27 -8.06 7.67 -3.23
N ASN A 28 -6.84 7.17 -3.40
CA ASN A 28 -5.98 7.34 -4.58
C ASN A 28 -5.54 5.97 -5.11
N ILE A 29 -5.42 5.81 -6.42
CA ILE A 29 -5.02 4.54 -7.05
C ILE A 29 -3.93 4.75 -8.11
N PRO A 30 -2.86 3.91 -8.12
CA PRO A 30 -2.65 2.75 -7.27
C PRO A 30 -2.22 3.12 -5.82
N THR A 31 -2.67 2.34 -4.84
CA THR A 31 -2.16 2.36 -3.45
C THR A 31 -1.68 0.96 -3.08
N ILE A 32 -0.47 0.86 -2.52
CA ILE A 32 0.10 -0.39 -2.01
C ILE A 32 0.21 -0.28 -0.50
N ILE A 33 -0.53 -1.12 0.23
CA ILE A 33 -0.56 -1.12 1.70
C ILE A 33 0.34 -2.22 2.23
N PHE A 34 1.22 -1.88 3.17
CA PHE A 34 2.12 -2.83 3.82
C PHE A 34 1.58 -3.18 5.20
N LEU A 35 1.36 -4.47 5.43
CA LEU A 35 0.81 -5.00 6.68
C LEU A 35 1.86 -5.81 7.43
N LYS A 36 1.87 -5.71 8.76
CA LYS A 36 2.56 -6.65 9.66
C LYS A 36 1.58 -7.13 10.72
N ASN A 37 1.35 -8.44 10.80
CA ASN A 37 0.38 -9.04 11.73
C ASN A 37 -1.03 -8.44 11.59
N GLY A 38 -1.46 -8.16 10.35
CA GLY A 38 -2.77 -7.56 10.06
C GLY A 38 -2.87 -6.05 10.35
N ILE A 39 -1.81 -5.42 10.86
CA ILE A 39 -1.76 -3.98 11.14
C ILE A 39 -0.97 -3.28 10.05
N GLU A 40 -1.52 -2.19 9.51
CA GLU A 40 -0.81 -1.36 8.55
C GLU A 40 0.42 -0.71 9.18
N ILE A 41 1.57 -0.87 8.53
CA ILE A 41 2.82 -0.23 8.94
C ILE A 41 3.09 1.04 8.14
N ASN A 42 2.69 1.07 6.87
CA ASN A 42 2.70 2.24 5.99
C ASN A 42 2.07 1.87 4.62
N ARG A 43 1.98 2.86 3.71
CA ARG A 43 1.51 2.67 2.34
C ARG A 43 2.27 3.53 1.33
N PHE A 44 2.41 3.01 0.12
CA PHE A 44 2.80 3.78 -1.07
C PHE A 44 1.54 4.28 -1.79
N VAL A 45 1.55 5.52 -2.29
CA VAL A 45 0.38 6.14 -2.96
C VAL A 45 0.80 6.80 -4.27
N GLU A 46 0.33 6.24 -5.38
CA GLU A 46 0.47 6.65 -6.80
C GLU A 46 1.91 6.83 -7.31
N PHE A 47 2.65 7.77 -6.73
CA PHE A 47 3.94 8.22 -7.21
C PHE A 47 5.02 8.05 -6.15
N PRO A 48 6.26 7.68 -6.54
CA PRO A 48 7.38 7.64 -5.62
C PRO A 48 7.88 9.05 -5.25
N LYS A 49 8.41 9.19 -4.03
CA LYS A 49 9.14 10.40 -3.62
C LYS A 49 10.56 10.46 -4.17
N ILE A 50 11.23 9.31 -4.27
CA ILE A 50 12.57 9.20 -4.86
C ILE A 50 12.54 8.14 -5.97
N SER A 51 12.22 6.92 -5.60
CA SER A 51 11.99 5.79 -6.50
C SER A 51 11.09 4.78 -5.80
N LEU A 52 10.39 3.93 -6.57
CA LEU A 52 9.53 2.90 -5.99
C LEU A 52 10.31 2.00 -5.02
N GLU A 53 11.50 1.56 -5.42
CA GLU A 53 12.36 0.71 -4.60
C GLU A 53 12.80 1.41 -3.31
N SER A 54 13.27 2.66 -3.39
CA SER A 54 13.75 3.40 -2.22
C SER A 54 12.62 3.63 -1.21
N ASP A 55 11.42 3.95 -1.69
CA ASP A 55 10.24 4.17 -0.88
C ASP A 55 9.81 2.86 -0.17
N ILE A 56 9.75 1.75 -0.90
CA ILE A 56 9.43 0.43 -0.34
C ILE A 56 10.46 0.01 0.72
N ILE A 57 11.76 0.23 0.47
CA ILE A 57 12.82 -0.09 1.45
C ILE A 57 12.60 0.65 2.76
N LYS A 58 12.29 1.96 2.72
CA LYS A 58 12.02 2.76 3.93
C LYS A 58 10.82 2.23 4.71
N ILE A 59 9.74 1.88 4.00
CA ILE A 59 8.52 1.31 4.61
C ILE A 59 8.84 -0.02 5.32
N ILE A 60 9.50 -0.96 4.63
CA ILE A 60 9.80 -2.29 5.16
C ILE A 60 10.77 -2.19 6.36
N LYS A 61 11.76 -1.30 6.28
CA LYS A 61 12.72 -1.04 7.38
C LYS A 61 12.13 -0.25 8.54
N ARG A 62 10.89 0.26 8.41
CA ARG A 62 10.23 1.12 9.41
C ARG A 62 11.02 2.39 9.70
N GLU A 63 11.65 2.94 8.67
CA GLU A 63 12.27 4.25 8.72
C GLU A 63 11.20 5.35 8.56
N HIS A 64 11.59 6.61 8.79
CA HIS A 64 10.69 7.73 8.56
C HIS A 64 10.30 7.82 7.08
N TYR A 65 9.01 7.67 6.79
CA TYR A 65 8.46 7.70 5.44
C TYR A 65 7.09 8.38 5.42
N SER A 66 6.89 9.27 4.44
CA SER A 66 5.57 9.79 4.08
C SER A 66 5.37 9.68 2.57
N HIS A 67 4.17 9.26 2.17
CA HIS A 67 3.80 9.15 0.75
C HIS A 67 3.66 10.53 0.10
N SER A 68 3.50 10.58 -1.22
CA SER A 68 3.58 11.80 -2.04
C SER A 68 2.52 12.88 -1.79
N TYR A 69 1.51 12.59 -0.97
CA TYR A 69 0.45 13.54 -0.59
C TYR A 69 0.56 13.99 0.88
N LYS A 70 1.69 13.69 1.54
CA LYS A 70 2.01 14.06 2.93
C LYS A 70 3.43 14.61 3.06
#